data_AF-A0A126T592-F1
#
_entry.id   AF-A0A126T592-F1
#
_cell.length_a   1.000
_cell.length_b   1.000
_cell.length_c   1.000
_cell.angle_alpha   90.00
_cell.angle_beta   90.00
_cell.angle_gamma   90.00
#
_symmetry.space_group_name_H-M   'P 1'
#
loop_
_entity.id
_entity.type
_entity.pdbx_description
1 polymer ?
#
loop_
_entity_poly.entity_id
_entity_poly.type
_entity_poly.pdbx_seq_one_letter_code
_entity_poly.pdbx_strand_id
1 'polypeptide(L)'
;MYRVNEVLELEGLLYRVLKIVGDQLVWIPVEDKSVFPSVELLTSIEQLVLDEKLVRTDDPYAFLQMEAPEPGSKAIEIRDQNFRVLRPLIEEPFFYVPKVRAKVLNAILKTEEISKPYLYRIARQFWQRGQIPNALLPDYRNSGAKGKRRIAKDKKLGRPRVHSEGTGALIDESTEKLFRIVIDKYLLKENQVAFPFVHRQLKRLYDQYFPNTVNRRAKLSKVLGKRALKSFHPRLFNDRLFAGESWSDRRGRSCRNSAVAFCGESDRQ
;
A
#
# COMPACT_ATOMS: atom_id res chain seq x y z
N MET A 1 -2.89 -14.79 -36.68
CA MET A 1 -3.82 -15.41 -35.70
C MET A 1 -3.52 -14.82 -34.33
N TYR A 2 -4.52 -14.25 -33.66
CA TYR A 2 -4.35 -13.70 -32.30
C TYR A 2 -4.10 -14.83 -31.28
N ARG A 3 -3.42 -14.51 -30.19
CA ARG A 3 -3.12 -15.46 -29.11
C ARG A 3 -3.86 -15.07 -27.84
N VAL A 4 -4.23 -16.09 -27.05
CA VAL A 4 -4.78 -15.84 -25.72
C VAL A 4 -3.74 -15.11 -24.87
N ASN A 5 -4.21 -14.11 -24.12
CA ASN A 5 -3.44 -13.17 -23.31
C ASN A 5 -2.59 -12.14 -24.08
N GLU A 6 -2.62 -12.13 -25.42
CA GLU A 6 -2.04 -11.06 -26.23
C GLU A 6 -2.70 -9.71 -25.90
N VAL A 7 -1.91 -8.64 -25.89
CA VAL A 7 -2.38 -7.27 -25.64
C VAL A 7 -2.34 -6.47 -26.93
N LEU A 8 -3.44 -5.79 -27.20
CA LEU A 8 -3.68 -4.96 -28.37
C LEU A 8 -3.96 -3.54 -27.89
N GLU A 9 -3.48 -2.55 -28.63
CA GLU A 9 -3.78 -1.15 -28.40
C GLU A 9 -4.74 -0.66 -29.48
N LEU A 10 -5.88 -0.11 -29.06
CA LEU A 10 -6.90 0.50 -29.91
C LEU A 10 -7.09 1.94 -29.47
N GLU A 11 -6.69 2.89 -30.31
CA GLU A 11 -6.87 4.34 -30.05
C GLU A 11 -6.37 4.79 -28.66
N GLY A 12 -5.23 4.24 -28.21
CA GLY A 12 -4.60 4.53 -26.91
C GLY A 12 -5.16 3.74 -25.72
N LEU A 13 -6.12 2.85 -25.94
CA LEU A 13 -6.65 1.95 -24.92
C LEU A 13 -6.13 0.53 -25.11
N LEU A 14 -5.69 -0.08 -24.01
CA LEU A 14 -5.17 -1.45 -24.01
C LEU A 14 -6.30 -2.47 -23.83
N TYR A 15 -6.33 -3.46 -24.71
CA TYR A 15 -7.24 -4.59 -24.68
C TYR A 15 -6.46 -5.90 -24.62
N ARG A 16 -6.93 -6.85 -23.79
CA ARG A 16 -6.37 -8.19 -23.74
C ARG A 16 -7.30 -9.19 -24.39
N VAL A 17 -6.75 -10.01 -25.29
CA VAL A 17 -7.42 -11.16 -25.88
C VAL A 17 -7.59 -12.25 -24.82
N LEU A 18 -8.83 -12.67 -24.57
CA LEU A 18 -9.15 -13.71 -23.58
C LEU A 18 -9.44 -15.05 -24.23
N LYS A 19 -10.12 -15.05 -25.38
CA LYS A 19 -10.53 -16.25 -26.09
C LYS A 19 -10.83 -15.94 -27.56
N ILE A 20 -10.68 -16.93 -28.43
CA ILE A 20 -11.14 -16.90 -29.82
C ILE A 20 -12.19 -18.00 -29.96
N VAL A 21 -13.35 -17.68 -30.51
CA VAL A 21 -14.48 -18.61 -30.67
C VAL A 21 -15.05 -18.44 -32.08
N GLY A 22 -14.73 -19.36 -32.99
CA GLY A 22 -15.15 -19.24 -34.38
C GLY A 22 -14.60 -17.95 -35.01
N ASP A 23 -15.49 -17.10 -35.50
CA ASP A 23 -15.21 -15.79 -36.10
C ASP A 23 -15.19 -14.63 -35.08
N GLN A 24 -15.23 -14.94 -33.77
CA GLN A 24 -15.31 -13.95 -32.70
C GLN A 24 -14.03 -13.89 -31.87
N LEU A 25 -13.60 -12.67 -31.56
CA LEU A 25 -12.58 -12.33 -30.58
C LEU A 25 -13.26 -11.92 -29.27
N VAL A 26 -12.91 -12.58 -28.17
CA VAL A 26 -13.30 -12.16 -26.83
C VAL A 26 -12.15 -11.41 -26.20
N TRP A 27 -12.38 -10.19 -25.76
CA TRP A 27 -11.35 -9.32 -25.17
C TRP A 27 -11.87 -8.46 -24.02
N ILE A 28 -10.97 -7.86 -23.26
CA ILE A 28 -11.29 -6.99 -22.12
C ILE A 28 -10.35 -5.78 -22.08
N PRO A 29 -10.84 -4.57 -21.75
CA PRO A 29 -9.96 -3.44 -21.45
C PRO A 29 -9.07 -3.75 -20.24
N VAL A 30 -7.77 -3.50 -20.38
CA VAL A 30 -6.75 -3.81 -19.37
C VAL A 30 -6.84 -2.85 -18.17
N GLU A 31 -7.21 -1.59 -18.41
CA GLU A 31 -7.15 -0.54 -17.39
C GLU A 31 -8.50 -0.26 -16.68
N ASP A 32 -9.63 -0.62 -17.31
CA ASP A 32 -10.96 -0.30 -16.76
C ASP A 32 -11.38 -1.27 -15.65
N LYS A 33 -11.39 -0.78 -14.41
CA LYS A 33 -11.69 -1.59 -13.21
C LYS A 33 -13.16 -1.99 -13.07
N SER A 34 -14.05 -1.57 -13.96
CA SER A 34 -15.49 -1.79 -13.89
C SER A 34 -16.04 -2.69 -15.01
N VAL A 35 -15.29 -2.87 -16.09
CA VAL A 35 -15.76 -3.52 -17.31
C VAL A 35 -15.51 -5.04 -17.32
N PHE A 36 -16.41 -5.76 -18.00
CA PHE A 36 -16.33 -7.20 -18.22
C PHE A 36 -15.95 -7.52 -19.67
N PRO A 37 -15.60 -8.78 -19.99
CA PRO A 37 -15.28 -9.17 -21.36
C PRO A 37 -16.37 -8.78 -22.36
N SER A 38 -15.93 -8.30 -23.53
CA SER A 38 -16.73 -7.99 -24.69
C SER A 38 -16.34 -8.90 -25.86
N VAL A 39 -17.18 -8.94 -26.89
CA VAL A 39 -17.02 -9.81 -28.05
C VAL A 39 -17.00 -8.92 -29.29
N GLU A 40 -16.05 -9.15 -30.18
CA GLU A 40 -15.91 -8.45 -31.45
C GLU A 40 -15.71 -9.46 -32.59
N LEU A 41 -16.13 -9.12 -33.81
CA LEU A 41 -15.90 -9.99 -34.96
C LEU A 41 -14.45 -9.88 -35.43
N LEU A 42 -13.87 -11.01 -35.86
CA LEU A 42 -12.52 -11.02 -36.42
C LEU A 42 -12.41 -10.14 -37.67
N THR A 43 -13.47 -10.05 -38.47
CA THR A 43 -13.54 -9.15 -39.64
C THR A 43 -13.48 -7.67 -39.24
N SER A 44 -14.17 -7.27 -38.16
CA SER A 44 -14.05 -5.91 -37.61
C SER A 44 -12.62 -5.64 -37.14
N ILE A 45 -12.03 -6.61 -36.44
CA ILE A 45 -10.65 -6.52 -35.93
C ILE A 45 -9.65 -6.38 -37.09
N GLU A 46 -9.84 -7.13 -38.18
CA GLU A 46 -9.03 -7.01 -39.40
C GLU A 46 -9.16 -5.62 -40.02
N GLN A 47 -10.36 -5.07 -40.11
CA GLN A 47 -10.57 -3.71 -40.60
C GLN A 47 -9.86 -2.67 -39.73
N LEU A 48 -9.91 -2.81 -38.40
CA LEU A 48 -9.20 -1.90 -37.48
C LEU A 48 -7.67 -1.95 -37.65
N VAL A 49 -7.12 -3.11 -38.04
CA VAL A 49 -5.69 -3.22 -38.36
C VAL A 49 -5.39 -2.55 -39.70
N LEU A 50 -6.23 -2.75 -40.72
CA LEU A 50 -6.07 -2.11 -42.04
C LEU A 50 -6.19 -0.58 -41.96
N ASP A 51 -7.03 -0.09 -41.06
CA ASP A 51 -7.21 1.34 -40.77
C ASP A 51 -6.11 1.91 -39.85
N GLU A 52 -5.09 1.13 -39.49
CA GLU A 52 -3.99 1.49 -38.58
C GLU A 52 -4.43 1.93 -37.17
N LYS A 53 -5.64 1.52 -36.74
CA LYS A 53 -6.20 1.86 -35.42
C LYS A 53 -5.85 0.87 -34.33
N LEU A 54 -5.60 -0.38 -34.72
CA LEU A 54 -5.31 -1.49 -33.81
C LEU A 54 -3.89 -2.00 -34.03
N VAL A 55 -3.07 -1.93 -32.99
CA VAL A 55 -1.68 -2.40 -33.02
C VAL A 55 -1.42 -3.41 -31.91
N ARG A 56 -0.42 -4.28 -32.12
CA ARG A 56 0.07 -5.19 -31.07
C ARG A 56 1.02 -4.43 -30.16
N THR A 57 0.94 -4.67 -28.87
CA THR A 57 1.77 -3.97 -27.88
C THR A 57 2.20 -4.91 -26.76
N ASP A 58 3.17 -4.45 -25.97
CA ASP A 58 3.70 -5.21 -24.85
C ASP A 58 2.69 -5.31 -23.71
N ASP A 59 2.66 -6.47 -23.05
CA ASP A 59 1.76 -6.69 -21.93
C ASP A 59 2.29 -6.01 -20.65
N PRO A 60 1.56 -5.01 -20.09
CA PRO A 60 1.99 -4.31 -18.86
C PRO A 60 2.05 -5.23 -17.63
N TYR A 61 1.42 -6.41 -17.69
CA TYR A 61 1.39 -7.42 -16.63
C TYR A 61 2.26 -8.64 -16.91
N ALA A 62 3.07 -8.64 -17.98
CA ALA A 62 3.94 -9.77 -18.36
C ALA A 62 4.85 -10.24 -17.22
N PHE A 63 5.30 -9.31 -16.37
CA PHE A 63 6.17 -9.60 -15.22
C PHE A 63 5.56 -10.62 -14.23
N LEU A 64 4.23 -10.80 -14.20
CA LEU A 64 3.55 -11.74 -13.30
C LEU A 64 3.92 -13.20 -13.59
N GLN A 65 4.31 -13.52 -14.81
CA GLN A 65 4.78 -14.86 -15.18
C GLN A 65 6.07 -15.23 -14.45
N MET A 66 6.90 -14.23 -14.17
CA MET A 66 8.20 -14.38 -13.48
C MET A 66 8.10 -14.10 -11.98
N GLU A 67 6.93 -13.70 -11.48
CA GLU A 67 6.74 -13.34 -10.07
C GLU A 67 6.66 -14.61 -9.21
N ALA A 68 7.69 -14.83 -8.40
CA ALA A 68 7.79 -15.95 -7.46
C ALA A 68 7.62 -15.43 -6.02
N PRO A 69 6.39 -15.38 -5.47
CA PRO A 69 6.17 -14.98 -4.09
C PRO A 69 6.81 -15.97 -3.11
N GLU A 70 7.20 -15.48 -1.93
CA GLU A 70 7.80 -16.32 -0.89
C GLU A 70 6.84 -17.46 -0.47
N PRO A 71 7.29 -18.72 -0.42
CA PRO A 71 6.49 -19.86 0.03
C PRO A 71 5.89 -19.62 1.42
N GLY A 72 4.60 -19.92 1.58
CA GLY A 72 3.88 -19.70 2.84
C GLY A 72 3.56 -18.23 3.14
N SER A 73 3.85 -17.29 2.23
CA SER A 73 3.43 -15.91 2.40
C SER A 73 1.92 -15.74 2.26
N LYS A 74 1.38 -14.73 2.95
CA LYS A 74 -0.03 -14.32 2.83
C LYS A 74 -0.44 -13.99 1.39
N ALA A 75 0.51 -13.60 0.53
CA ALA A 75 0.24 -13.34 -0.89
C ALA A 75 -0.16 -14.61 -1.64
N ILE A 76 0.52 -15.74 -1.37
CA ILE A 76 0.19 -17.05 -1.93
C ILE A 76 -1.17 -17.52 -1.42
N GLU A 77 -1.42 -17.42 -0.11
CA GLU A 77 -2.71 -17.80 0.48
C GLU A 77 -3.88 -17.07 -0.20
N ILE A 78 -3.75 -15.75 -0.39
CA ILE A 78 -4.76 -14.93 -1.06
C ILE A 78 -4.92 -15.34 -2.53
N ARG A 79 -3.81 -15.57 -3.25
CA ARG A 79 -3.82 -15.99 -4.66
C ARG A 79 -4.58 -17.30 -4.81
N ASP A 80 -4.21 -18.31 -4.03
CA ASP A 80 -4.75 -19.66 -4.13
C ASP A 80 -6.22 -19.71 -3.70
N GLN A 81 -6.58 -18.98 -2.65
CA GLN A 81 -7.97 -18.84 -2.23
C GLN A 81 -8.82 -18.16 -3.31
N ASN A 82 -8.35 -17.05 -3.88
CA ASN A 82 -9.08 -16.35 -4.95
C ASN A 82 -9.20 -17.23 -6.21
N PHE A 83 -8.15 -17.99 -6.54
CA PHE A 83 -8.16 -18.91 -7.67
C PHE A 83 -9.18 -20.03 -7.46
N ARG A 84 -9.23 -20.63 -6.27
CA ARG A 84 -10.25 -21.62 -5.87
C ARG A 84 -11.67 -21.08 -6.02
N VAL A 85 -11.92 -19.88 -5.50
CA VAL A 85 -13.23 -19.20 -5.57
C VAL A 85 -13.64 -18.93 -7.02
N LEU A 86 -12.70 -18.52 -7.88
CA LEU A 86 -12.98 -18.18 -9.28
C LEU A 86 -13.02 -19.39 -10.22
N ARG A 87 -12.56 -20.57 -9.78
CA ARG A 87 -12.47 -21.76 -10.61
C ARG A 87 -13.75 -22.07 -11.42
N PRO A 88 -14.97 -22.03 -10.84
CA PRO A 88 -16.19 -22.27 -11.61
C PRO A 88 -16.43 -21.27 -12.75
N LEU A 89 -15.97 -20.02 -12.58
CA LEU A 89 -16.08 -18.98 -13.59
C LEU A 89 -14.99 -19.09 -14.66
N ILE A 90 -13.78 -19.53 -14.28
CA ILE A 90 -12.66 -19.73 -15.20
C ILE A 90 -12.92 -20.92 -16.13
N GLU A 91 -13.50 -22.00 -15.59
CA GLU A 91 -13.79 -23.22 -16.35
C GLU A 91 -15.04 -23.09 -17.25
N GLU A 92 -15.89 -22.07 -17.04
CA GLU A 92 -17.09 -21.81 -17.83
C GLU A 92 -16.76 -21.36 -19.26
N PRO A 93 -17.06 -22.16 -20.31
CA PRO A 93 -16.68 -21.82 -21.69
C PRO A 93 -17.29 -20.52 -22.21
N PHE A 94 -18.45 -20.12 -21.70
CA PHE A 94 -19.19 -18.92 -22.10
C PHE A 94 -19.11 -17.81 -21.04
N PHE A 95 -18.02 -17.73 -20.27
CA PHE A 95 -17.82 -16.70 -19.23
C PHE A 95 -17.99 -15.26 -19.73
N TYR A 96 -17.81 -15.02 -21.04
CA TYR A 96 -17.98 -13.72 -21.66
C TYR A 96 -19.44 -13.35 -21.92
N VAL A 97 -20.35 -14.33 -21.96
CA VAL A 97 -21.80 -14.10 -22.09
C VAL A 97 -22.37 -13.57 -20.77
N PRO A 98 -22.94 -12.34 -20.72
CA PRO A 98 -23.35 -11.71 -19.46
C PRO A 98 -24.33 -12.55 -18.62
N LYS A 99 -25.30 -13.21 -19.25
CA LYS A 99 -26.29 -14.06 -18.57
C LYS A 99 -25.64 -15.29 -17.94
N VAL A 100 -24.75 -15.97 -18.67
CA VAL A 100 -24.02 -17.15 -18.18
C VAL A 100 -23.09 -16.75 -17.05
N ARG A 101 -22.29 -15.70 -17.24
CA ARG A 101 -21.42 -15.12 -16.22
C ARG A 101 -22.17 -14.78 -14.93
N ALA A 102 -23.30 -14.10 -15.04
CA ALA A 102 -24.12 -13.73 -13.88
C ALA A 102 -24.63 -14.96 -13.13
N LYS A 103 -25.06 -16.02 -13.84
CA LYS A 103 -25.49 -17.29 -13.24
C LYS A 103 -24.37 -17.91 -12.41
N VAL A 104 -23.15 -18.01 -12.97
CA VAL A 104 -21.99 -18.58 -12.27
C VAL A 104 -21.57 -17.73 -11.08
N LEU A 105 -21.48 -16.41 -11.25
CA LEU A 105 -21.15 -15.48 -10.16
C LEU A 105 -22.16 -15.57 -9.01
N ASN A 106 -23.46 -15.66 -9.32
CA ASN A 106 -24.51 -15.82 -8.30
C ASN A 106 -24.44 -17.17 -7.60
N ALA A 107 -24.01 -18.23 -8.28
CA ALA A 107 -23.76 -19.53 -7.65
C ALA A 107 -22.61 -19.43 -6.64
N ILE A 108 -21.49 -18.81 -7.03
CA ILE A 108 -20.34 -18.57 -6.14
C ILE A 108 -20.76 -17.76 -4.91
N LEU A 109 -21.56 -16.71 -5.08
CA LEU A 109 -22.03 -15.86 -3.96
C LEU A 109 -22.96 -16.58 -2.98
N LYS A 110 -23.59 -17.69 -3.39
CA LYS A 110 -24.42 -18.51 -2.49
C LYS A 110 -23.59 -19.49 -1.68
N THR A 111 -22.46 -19.93 -2.22
CA THR A 111 -21.61 -20.96 -1.60
C THR A 111 -20.47 -20.38 -0.78
N GLU A 112 -19.94 -19.21 -1.18
CA GLU A 112 -18.77 -18.58 -0.56
C GLU A 112 -19.18 -17.33 0.21
N GLU A 113 -18.62 -17.12 1.41
CA GLU A 113 -18.84 -15.94 2.26
C GLU A 113 -18.04 -14.73 1.77
N ILE A 114 -18.31 -14.26 0.55
CA ILE A 114 -17.61 -13.13 -0.06
C ILE A 114 -18.59 -12.06 -0.56
N SER A 115 -18.18 -10.80 -0.49
CA SER A 115 -18.99 -9.71 -1.03
C SER A 115 -19.01 -9.71 -2.56
N LYS A 116 -20.16 -9.37 -3.15
CA LYS A 116 -20.33 -9.21 -4.60
C LYS A 116 -19.28 -8.27 -5.23
N PRO A 117 -18.96 -7.09 -4.65
CA PRO A 117 -17.91 -6.23 -5.19
C PRO A 117 -16.54 -6.88 -5.19
N TYR A 118 -16.19 -7.66 -4.15
CA TYR A 118 -14.92 -8.36 -4.07
C TYR A 118 -14.80 -9.42 -5.15
N LEU A 119 -15.83 -10.28 -5.32
CA LEU A 119 -15.85 -11.31 -6.35
C LEU A 119 -15.69 -10.72 -7.76
N TYR A 120 -16.42 -9.64 -8.03
CA TYR A 120 -16.39 -8.95 -9.32
C TYR A 120 -15.00 -8.37 -9.60
N ARG A 121 -14.36 -7.79 -8.57
CA ARG A 121 -13.00 -7.25 -8.65
C ARG A 121 -11.98 -8.35 -8.98
N ILE A 122 -12.00 -9.48 -8.28
CA ILE A 122 -11.02 -10.56 -8.52
C ILE A 122 -11.24 -11.23 -9.89
N ALA A 123 -12.48 -11.36 -10.37
CA ALA A 123 -12.77 -11.89 -11.70
C ALA A 123 -12.18 -11.01 -12.80
N ARG A 124 -12.39 -9.69 -12.73
CA ARG A 124 -11.78 -8.74 -13.67
C ARG A 124 -10.26 -8.74 -13.58
N GLN A 125 -9.73 -8.73 -12.36
CA GLN A 125 -8.29 -8.81 -12.10
C GLN A 125 -7.66 -10.03 -12.80
N PHE A 126 -8.30 -11.19 -12.74
CA PHE A 126 -7.83 -12.41 -13.41
C PHE A 126 -7.72 -12.23 -14.93
N TRP A 127 -8.77 -11.74 -15.57
CA TRP A 127 -8.79 -11.54 -17.02
C TRP A 127 -7.85 -10.43 -17.47
N GLN A 128 -7.83 -9.28 -16.79
CA GLN A 128 -7.02 -8.11 -17.17
C GLN A 128 -5.51 -8.38 -17.11
N ARG A 129 -5.09 -9.30 -16.22
CA ARG A 129 -3.68 -9.59 -15.95
C ARG A 129 -3.17 -10.90 -16.55
N GLY A 130 -3.91 -11.49 -17.49
CA GLY A 130 -3.37 -12.58 -18.32
C GLY A 130 -3.74 -14.00 -17.91
N GLN A 131 -4.90 -14.22 -17.26
CA GLN A 131 -5.49 -15.55 -17.05
C GLN A 131 -4.56 -16.62 -16.42
N ILE A 132 -3.59 -16.19 -15.63
CA ILE A 132 -2.68 -17.05 -14.86
C ILE A 132 -2.98 -16.96 -13.38
N PRO A 133 -2.63 -17.97 -12.54
CA PRO A 133 -2.84 -17.89 -11.09
C PRO A 133 -2.24 -16.62 -10.48
N ASN A 134 -1.05 -16.23 -10.91
CA ASN A 134 -0.37 -15.03 -10.42
C ASN A 134 -1.10 -13.70 -10.74
N ALA A 135 -2.07 -13.69 -11.65
CA ALA A 135 -2.97 -12.55 -11.86
C ALA A 135 -3.68 -12.12 -10.56
N LEU A 136 -3.92 -13.08 -9.68
CA LEU A 136 -4.64 -12.89 -8.41
C LEU A 136 -3.73 -12.50 -7.24
N LEU A 137 -2.43 -12.30 -7.48
CA LEU A 137 -1.52 -11.78 -6.46
C LEU A 137 -1.92 -10.36 -6.04
N PRO A 138 -1.78 -10.01 -4.75
CA PRO A 138 -1.96 -8.65 -4.27
C PRO A 138 -0.83 -7.73 -4.74
N ASP A 139 -1.15 -6.47 -5.06
CA ASP A 139 -0.16 -5.47 -5.49
C ASP A 139 0.61 -4.87 -4.29
N TYR A 140 1.24 -5.69 -3.47
CA TYR A 140 2.00 -5.22 -2.31
C TYR A 140 3.18 -4.33 -2.71
N ARG A 141 3.74 -4.47 -3.93
CA ARG A 141 4.71 -3.53 -4.51
C ARG A 141 4.20 -2.08 -4.57
N ASN A 142 2.88 -1.89 -4.72
CA ASN A 142 2.24 -0.58 -4.78
C ASN A 142 1.81 -0.08 -3.40
N SER A 143 2.05 -0.87 -2.35
CA SER A 143 1.60 -0.59 -0.99
C SER A 143 2.69 0.07 -0.13
N GLY A 144 2.28 0.65 1.00
CA GLY A 144 3.19 1.18 2.03
C GLY A 144 3.76 2.57 1.77
N ALA A 145 3.85 3.02 0.50
CA ALA A 145 4.46 4.30 0.13
C ALA A 145 5.87 4.47 0.72
N LYS A 146 6.65 3.37 0.81
CA LYS A 146 7.99 3.37 1.37
C LYS A 146 8.88 4.33 0.57
N GLY A 147 9.53 5.27 1.26
CA GLY A 147 10.37 6.29 0.62
C GLY A 147 9.62 7.47 -0.01
N LYS A 148 8.29 7.43 -0.15
CA LYS A 148 7.50 8.57 -0.66
C LYS A 148 7.10 9.49 0.51
N ARG A 149 7.41 10.79 0.40
CA ARG A 149 7.00 11.81 1.37
C ARG A 149 5.48 11.94 1.35
N ARG A 150 4.84 11.87 2.52
CA ARG A 150 3.41 12.15 2.67
C ARG A 150 3.24 13.64 2.96
N ILE A 151 2.53 14.36 2.09
CA ILE A 151 2.27 15.78 2.27
C ILE A 151 0.94 15.94 3.01
N ALA A 152 0.97 16.62 4.16
CA ALA A 152 -0.25 17.00 4.86
C ALA A 152 -0.91 18.15 4.09
N LYS A 153 -2.11 17.94 3.54
CA LYS A 153 -2.91 19.00 2.90
C LYS A 153 -3.76 19.72 3.95
N ASP A 154 -4.96 19.22 4.22
CA ASP A 154 -5.90 19.88 5.14
C ASP A 154 -6.00 19.21 6.51
N LYS A 155 -5.55 17.95 6.61
CA LYS A 155 -5.64 17.13 7.81
C LYS A 155 -4.27 16.64 8.23
N LYS A 156 -4.05 16.61 9.55
CA LYS A 156 -2.84 16.05 10.16
C LYS A 156 -2.68 14.58 9.73
N LEU A 157 -1.46 14.22 9.34
CA LEU A 157 -1.10 12.85 9.01
C LEU A 157 -1.12 11.93 10.24
N GLY A 158 -1.53 10.68 10.04
CA GLY A 158 -1.59 9.64 11.07
C GLY A 158 -2.99 9.43 11.66
N ARG A 159 -3.08 8.52 12.64
CA ARG A 159 -4.36 8.17 13.29
C ARG A 159 -4.94 9.39 14.02
N PRO A 160 -6.23 9.72 13.84
CA PRO A 160 -6.91 10.73 14.64
C PRO A 160 -6.82 10.44 16.13
N ARG A 161 -6.80 11.49 16.96
CA ARG A 161 -6.85 11.32 18.42
C ARG A 161 -8.25 10.89 18.85
N VAL A 162 -8.31 9.96 19.79
CA VAL A 162 -9.59 9.47 20.38
C VAL A 162 -9.79 10.00 21.80
N HIS A 163 -8.72 10.08 22.60
CA HIS A 163 -8.83 10.33 24.05
C HIS A 163 -8.44 11.74 24.51
N SER A 164 -8.01 12.64 23.61
CA SER A 164 -7.56 13.99 24.00
C SER A 164 -8.12 15.03 23.06
N GLU A 165 -8.66 16.10 23.65
CA GLU A 165 -9.26 17.20 22.90
C GLU A 165 -8.21 18.02 22.13
N GLY A 166 -8.64 18.50 20.96
CA GLY A 166 -7.90 19.42 20.10
C GLY A 166 -7.27 18.80 18.84
N THR A 167 -7.33 19.56 17.75
CA THR A 167 -6.66 19.24 16.48
C THR A 167 -5.14 19.33 16.65
N GLY A 168 -4.38 18.31 16.23
CA GLY A 168 -2.92 18.42 16.22
C GLY A 168 -2.43 19.45 15.19
N ALA A 169 -1.23 20.00 15.40
CA ALA A 169 -0.64 20.91 14.42
C ALA A 169 -0.35 20.20 13.09
N LEU A 170 -0.62 20.89 11.99
CA LEU A 170 -0.23 20.47 10.66
C LEU A 170 1.26 20.74 10.48
N ILE A 171 2.02 19.71 10.14
CA ILE A 171 3.45 19.83 9.84
C ILE A 171 3.56 19.95 8.33
N ASP A 172 3.78 21.18 7.87
CA ASP A 172 4.09 21.54 6.50
C ASP A 172 5.62 21.57 6.29
N GLU A 173 6.05 21.78 5.04
CA GLU A 173 7.46 21.79 4.67
C GLU A 173 8.26 22.91 5.37
N SER A 174 7.64 24.08 5.57
CA SER A 174 8.26 25.19 6.27
C SER A 174 8.49 24.84 7.74
N THR A 175 7.52 24.20 8.41
CA THR A 175 7.69 23.67 9.76
C THR A 175 8.81 22.63 9.80
N GLU A 176 8.81 21.63 8.91
CA GLU A 176 9.84 20.59 8.84
C GLU A 176 11.26 21.16 8.67
N LYS A 177 11.42 22.23 7.88
CA LYS A 177 12.70 22.93 7.73
C LYS A 177 13.22 23.48 9.07
N LEU A 178 12.35 24.04 9.91
CA LEU A 178 12.72 24.52 11.24
C LEU A 178 13.15 23.37 12.16
N PHE A 179 12.47 22.22 12.10
CA PHE A 179 12.87 21.02 12.84
C PHE A 179 14.28 20.59 12.46
N ARG A 180 14.56 20.48 11.16
CA ARG A 180 15.86 20.08 10.65
C ARG A 180 16.98 21.02 11.11
N ILE A 181 16.79 22.34 10.97
CA ILE A 181 17.77 23.34 11.43
C ILE A 181 18.14 23.13 12.91
N VAL A 182 17.15 22.91 13.76
CA VAL A 182 17.38 22.79 15.21
C VAL A 182 17.98 21.42 15.58
N ILE A 183 17.55 20.35 14.91
CA ILE A 183 18.14 19.00 15.07
C ILE A 183 19.62 19.03 14.67
N ASP A 184 19.92 19.54 13.47
CA ASP A 184 21.29 19.60 12.94
C ASP A 184 22.19 20.46 13.84
N LYS A 185 21.67 21.60 14.32
CA LYS A 185 22.44 22.55 15.12
C LYS A 185 22.73 22.08 16.54
N TYR A 186 21.81 21.34 17.18
CA TYR A 186 21.90 21.06 18.63
C TYR A 186 21.83 19.58 19.00
N LEU A 187 21.16 18.73 18.22
CA LEU A 187 20.98 17.31 18.54
C LEU A 187 22.04 16.42 17.87
N LEU A 188 22.47 16.79 16.65
CA LEU A 188 23.46 16.03 15.88
C LEU A 188 24.92 16.44 16.15
N LYS A 189 25.17 17.44 16.99
CA LYS A 189 26.52 17.79 17.46
C LYS A 189 27.04 16.82 18.51
N GLU A 190 28.35 16.70 18.66
CA GLU A 190 29.02 15.76 19.58
C GLU A 190 28.74 16.10 21.06
N ASN A 191 28.55 17.38 21.37
CA ASN A 191 28.20 17.82 22.72
C ASN A 191 26.74 17.50 23.05
N GLN A 192 26.52 16.69 24.09
CA GLN A 192 25.20 16.27 24.54
C GLN A 192 24.41 17.46 25.10
N VAL A 193 23.52 18.04 24.28
CA VAL A 193 22.60 19.07 24.74
C VAL A 193 21.30 18.41 25.22
N ALA A 194 20.87 18.76 26.44
CA ALA A 194 19.66 18.20 27.02
C ALA A 194 18.42 18.49 26.12
N PHE A 195 17.58 17.48 25.92
CA PHE A 195 16.38 17.57 25.08
C PHE A 195 15.45 18.76 25.39
N PRO A 196 15.19 19.14 26.67
CA PRO A 196 14.40 20.32 26.99
C PRO A 196 14.96 21.62 26.42
N PHE A 197 16.29 21.73 26.30
CA PHE A 197 16.93 22.89 25.69
C PHE A 197 16.65 22.93 24.18
N VAL A 198 16.85 21.82 23.47
CA VAL A 198 16.57 21.71 22.03
C VAL A 198 15.11 22.06 21.73
N HIS A 199 14.20 21.56 22.56
CA HIS A 199 12.77 21.89 22.50
C HIS A 199 12.51 23.40 22.65
N ARG A 200 13.15 24.06 23.63
CA ARG A 200 13.02 25.52 23.80
C ARG A 200 13.56 26.29 22.60
N GLN A 201 14.67 25.86 22.00
CA GLN A 201 15.22 26.50 20.81
C GLN A 201 14.29 26.34 19.60
N LEU A 202 13.71 25.16 19.40
CA LEU A 202 12.73 24.93 18.35
C LEU A 202 11.48 25.79 18.53
N LYS A 203 10.97 25.87 19.77
CA LYS A 203 9.83 26.75 20.08
C LYS A 203 10.15 28.21 19.77
N ARG A 204 11.31 28.71 20.18
CA ARG A 204 11.76 30.09 19.88
C ARG A 204 11.85 30.35 18.38
N LEU A 205 12.50 29.45 17.64
CA LEU A 205 12.64 29.58 16.19
C LEU A 205 11.28 29.54 15.49
N TYR A 206 10.40 28.65 15.93
CA TYR A 206 9.04 28.56 15.42
C TYR A 206 8.24 29.84 15.68
N ASP A 207 8.29 30.36 16.91
CA ASP A 207 7.60 31.59 17.30
C ASP A 207 8.08 32.79 16.48
N GLN A 208 9.38 32.86 16.15
CA GLN A 208 9.96 33.92 15.31
C GLN A 208 9.47 33.86 13.85
N TYR A 209 9.33 32.65 13.28
CA TYR A 209 8.87 32.47 11.90
C TYR A 209 7.35 32.55 11.75
N PHE A 210 6.58 32.31 12.83
CA PHE A 210 5.11 32.29 12.79
C PHE A 210 4.46 33.15 13.90
N PRO A 211 4.70 34.47 13.94
CA PRO A 211 4.33 35.34 15.08
C PRO A 211 2.82 35.46 15.32
N ASN A 212 1.99 35.34 14.28
CA ASN A 212 0.54 35.60 14.36
C ASN A 212 -0.34 34.34 14.47
N THR A 213 0.23 33.20 14.88
CA THR A 213 -0.50 31.91 14.89
C THR A 213 -0.81 31.42 16.31
N VAL A 214 -1.60 32.19 17.07
CA VAL A 214 -1.98 31.90 18.48
C VAL A 214 -2.57 30.48 18.64
N ASN A 215 -3.36 30.01 17.67
CA ASN A 215 -3.94 28.66 17.65
C ASN A 215 -2.96 27.53 17.24
N ARG A 216 -1.90 27.81 16.46
CA ARG A 216 -0.82 26.82 16.18
C ARG A 216 0.10 26.68 17.40
N ARG A 217 0.31 27.75 18.17
CA ARG A 217 1.16 27.81 19.38
C ARG A 217 0.81 26.73 20.42
N ALA A 218 -0.47 26.58 20.76
CA ALA A 218 -0.96 25.56 21.70
C ALA A 218 -0.95 24.14 21.11
N LYS A 219 -1.03 24.02 19.79
CA LYS A 219 -1.07 22.74 19.07
C LYS A 219 0.34 22.16 18.83
N LEU A 220 1.35 23.01 18.60
CA LEU A 220 2.74 22.59 18.40
C LEU A 220 3.43 22.16 19.70
N SER A 221 3.20 22.83 20.83
CA SER A 221 3.77 22.42 22.12
C SER A 221 3.41 20.97 22.50
N LYS A 222 2.26 20.46 22.04
CA LYS A 222 1.82 19.06 22.20
C LYS A 222 2.32 18.10 21.12
N VAL A 223 2.87 18.60 20.01
CA VAL A 223 3.46 17.80 18.91
C VAL A 223 4.97 17.64 19.11
N LEU A 224 5.61 18.62 19.76
CA LEU A 224 7.05 18.72 19.98
C LEU A 224 7.58 17.84 21.15
N GLY A 225 7.11 16.60 21.26
CA GLY A 225 7.62 15.64 22.26
C GLY A 225 8.88 14.90 21.81
N LYS A 226 9.58 14.23 22.75
CA LYS A 226 10.72 13.30 22.48
C LYS A 226 10.48 12.36 21.30
N ARG A 227 9.24 11.86 21.16
CA ARG A 227 8.85 10.93 20.08
C ARG A 227 8.81 11.56 18.69
N ALA A 228 8.42 12.83 18.56
CA ALA A 228 8.33 13.51 17.26
C ALA A 228 9.73 13.90 16.74
N LEU A 229 10.62 14.36 17.62
CA LEU A 229 12.01 14.61 17.24
C LEU A 229 12.76 13.31 16.89
N LYS A 230 12.43 12.18 17.54
CA LYS A 230 12.95 10.83 17.19
C LYS A 230 12.56 10.37 15.77
N SER A 231 11.40 10.78 15.25
CA SER A 231 10.96 10.35 13.90
C SER A 231 11.68 11.04 12.75
N PHE A 232 12.31 12.21 12.97
CA PHE A 232 13.02 12.92 11.92
C PHE A 232 14.43 12.35 11.63
N HIS A 233 15.08 11.69 12.61
CA HIS A 233 16.37 11.01 12.42
C HIS A 233 16.50 9.73 13.28
N PRO A 234 15.81 8.62 12.92
CA PRO A 234 15.76 7.42 13.75
C PRO A 234 17.10 6.67 13.92
N ARG A 235 18.01 6.72 12.92
CA ARG A 235 19.33 6.05 12.98
C ARG A 235 20.28 6.73 13.97
N LEU A 236 20.53 8.03 13.79
CA LEU A 236 21.40 8.83 14.66
C LEU A 236 20.89 8.93 16.11
N PHE A 237 19.58 8.84 16.30
CA PHE A 237 18.98 8.85 17.65
C PHE A 237 19.21 7.53 18.40
N ASN A 238 19.19 6.39 17.71
CA ASN A 238 19.47 5.10 18.33
C ASN A 238 20.99 4.95 18.57
N ASP A 239 21.85 5.30 17.61
CA ASP A 239 23.30 5.15 17.73
C ASP A 239 23.91 5.93 18.91
N ARG A 240 23.29 7.05 19.33
CA ARG A 240 23.75 7.88 20.45
C ARG A 240 23.11 7.59 21.81
N LEU A 241 21.96 6.91 21.86
CA LEU A 241 21.30 6.54 23.12
C LEU A 241 21.84 5.23 23.72
N PHE A 242 22.45 4.38 22.91
CA PHE A 242 23.15 3.18 23.39
C PHE A 242 24.54 3.48 23.98
N ALA A 243 24.98 4.75 23.97
CA ALA A 243 26.25 5.19 24.54
C ALA A 243 26.21 5.50 26.05
N GLY A 244 25.22 5.00 26.81
CA GLY A 244 25.46 4.74 28.24
C GLY A 244 24.46 5.23 29.30
N GLU A 245 23.15 5.02 29.14
CA GLU A 245 22.27 4.88 30.33
C GLU A 245 21.19 3.80 30.09
N SER A 246 21.27 2.69 30.82
CA SER A 246 20.21 1.70 30.90
C SER A 246 19.05 2.27 31.70
N TRP A 247 17.83 2.20 31.15
CA TRP A 247 16.63 2.54 31.91
C TRP A 247 16.32 1.39 32.89
N SER A 248 16.79 1.51 34.13
CA SER A 248 16.12 0.95 35.29
C SER A 248 15.40 2.08 36.04
N ASP A 249 14.13 1.88 36.33
CA ASP A 249 13.41 2.66 37.34
C ASP A 249 13.91 2.18 38.73
N ARG A 250 13.97 3.08 39.73
CA ARG A 250 14.31 2.79 41.15
C ARG A 250 13.43 1.72 41.83
N ARG A 251 12.54 1.04 41.11
CA ARG A 251 11.76 -0.14 41.52
C ARG A 251 11.82 -1.30 40.52
N GLY A 252 12.91 -1.43 39.77
CA GLY A 252 13.46 -2.71 39.32
C GLY A 252 12.46 -3.77 38.81
N ARG A 253 11.59 -3.43 37.86
CA ARG A 253 10.82 -4.43 37.10
C ARG A 253 10.89 -4.17 35.61
N SER A 254 11.79 -4.91 34.96
CA SER A 254 11.88 -5.08 33.51
C SER A 254 11.77 -6.57 33.23
N CYS A 255 10.64 -7.00 32.68
CA CYS A 255 10.57 -8.23 31.90
C CYS A 255 9.78 -7.94 30.65
N ARG A 256 10.49 -7.71 29.54
CA ARG A 256 10.02 -8.00 28.18
C ARG A 256 11.20 -7.84 27.21
N ASN A 257 11.94 -8.94 27.08
CA ASN A 257 12.57 -9.45 25.84
C ASN A 257 13.81 -10.31 26.16
N SER A 258 13.63 -11.46 26.83
CA SER A 258 14.63 -12.54 26.83
C SER A 258 13.94 -13.89 27.05
N ALA A 259 14.43 -14.93 26.39
CA ALA A 259 13.95 -16.31 26.49
C ALA A 259 14.03 -16.89 27.92
N VAL A 260 13.16 -17.85 28.20
CA VAL A 260 12.97 -18.55 29.48
C VAL A 260 14.20 -19.39 29.83
N ALA A 261 15.12 -18.88 30.64
CA ALA A 261 16.15 -19.68 31.34
C ALA A 261 16.84 -18.99 32.53
N PHE A 262 16.61 -17.71 32.83
CA PHE A 262 17.31 -17.01 33.92
C PHE A 262 16.34 -16.16 34.76
N CYS A 263 15.65 -16.79 35.70
CA CYS A 263 15.01 -16.15 36.85
C CYS A 263 15.22 -17.12 38.03
N GLY A 264 16.41 -17.04 38.65
CA GLY A 264 16.77 -17.85 39.81
C GLY A 264 16.20 -17.28 41.11
N GLU A 265 15.61 -18.20 41.88
CA GLU A 265 15.53 -18.31 43.35
C GLU A 265 15.44 -17.03 44.20
N SER A 266 14.25 -16.86 44.78
CA SER A 266 14.00 -16.03 45.95
C SER A 266 14.53 -16.72 47.22
N ASP A 267 15.58 -16.19 47.81
CA ASP A 267 15.98 -16.59 49.17
C ASP A 267 15.07 -15.98 50.23
N ARG A 268 14.69 -16.85 51.16
CA ARG A 268 13.99 -16.58 52.42
C ARG A 268 14.91 -15.82 53.38
N GLN A 269 14.35 -14.84 54.08
CA GLN A 269 14.45 -14.70 55.53
C GLN A 269 13.08 -14.26 56.05
#